data_AF-A0A0K6GUD8-F1
#
_entry.id   AF-A0A0K6GUD8-F1
#
_cell.length_a   1.000
_cell.length_b   1.000
_cell.length_c   1.000
_cell.angle_alpha   90.00
_cell.angle_beta   90.00
_cell.angle_gamma   90.00
#
_symmetry.space_group_name_H-M   'P 1'
#
loop_
_entity.id
_entity.type
_entity.pdbx_description
1 polymer ?
#
loop_
_entity_poly.entity_id
_entity_poly.type
_entity_poly.pdbx_seq_one_letter_code
_entity_poly.pdbx_strand_id
1 'polypeptide(L)' 'MRISQLTPGCKILEHQDSGDIIRYEVVSVRQIGQKYEVTFSSPLGEASALYPANAFIATAEAVA' A
#
# COMPACT_ATOMS: atom_id res chain seq x y z
N MET A 1 -5.81 6.99 -0.53
CA MET A 1 -4.76 7.63 -1.38
C MET A 1 -4.82 7.16 -2.82
N ARG A 2 -4.42 8.00 -3.79
CA ARG A 2 -4.15 7.52 -5.17
C ARG A 2 -2.84 6.73 -5.19
N ILE A 3 -2.75 5.72 -6.04
CA ILE A 3 -1.53 4.91 -6.17
C ILE A 3 -0.34 5.76 -6.61
N SER A 4 -0.58 6.75 -7.47
CA SER A 4 0.43 7.69 -7.96
C SER A 4 0.96 8.64 -6.89
N GLN A 5 0.35 8.68 -5.70
CA GLN A 5 0.80 9.47 -4.56
C GLN A 5 1.51 8.63 -3.50
N LEU A 6 1.60 7.31 -3.68
CA LEU A 6 2.36 6.46 -2.76
C LEU A 6 3.85 6.72 -2.97
N THR A 7 4.55 6.81 -1.83
CA THR A 7 6.00 6.93 -1.79
C THR A 7 6.54 5.90 -0.82
N PRO A 8 7.79 5.43 -1.00
CA PRO A 8 8.46 4.61 -0.02
C PRO A 8 8.41 5.25 1.38
N GLY A 9 8.10 4.47 2.41
CA GLY A 9 7.87 4.91 3.78
C GLY A 9 6.39 5.23 4.11
N CYS A 10 5.48 5.24 3.13
CA CYS A 10 4.05 5.35 3.41
C CYS A 10 3.58 4.14 4.23
N LYS A 11 2.95 4.42 5.37
CA LYS A 11 2.34 3.40 6.24
C LYS A 11 0.85 3.27 5.95
N ILE A 12 0.39 2.04 5.78
CA ILE A 12 -0.99 1.70 5.48
C ILE A 12 -1.47 0.77 6.59
N LEU A 13 -2.62 1.09 7.17
CA LEU A 13 -3.31 0.22 8.11
C LEU A 13 -4.48 -0.44 7.40
N GLU A 14 -4.48 -1.77 7.40
CA GLU A 14 -5.59 -2.58 6.93
C GLU A 14 -6.30 -3.17 8.15
N HIS A 15 -7.58 -2.84 8.29
CA HIS A 15 -8.44 -3.41 9.31
C HIS A 15 -9.09 -4.65 8.71
N GLN A 16 -8.77 -5.82 9.25
CA GLN A 16 -9.43 -7.06 8.87
C GLN A 16 -10.77 -7.20 9.61
N ASP A 17 -11.71 -7.95 9.03
CA ASP A 17 -13.00 -8.23 9.66
C ASP A 17 -12.88 -8.96 11.01
N SER A 18 -11.73 -9.62 11.27
CA SER A 18 -11.40 -10.23 12.55
C SER A 18 -11.13 -9.23 13.68
N GLY A 19 -10.99 -7.94 13.35
CA GLY A 19 -10.56 -6.87 14.26
C GLY A 19 -9.03 -6.70 14.33
N ASP A 20 -8.26 -7.54 13.63
CA ASP A 20 -6.82 -7.39 13.51
C ASP A 20 -6.46 -6.21 12.61
N ILE A 21 -5.36 -5.53 12.95
CA ILE A 21 -4.80 -4.45 12.15
C ILE A 21 -3.48 -4.91 11.58
N ILE A 22 -3.41 -5.06 10.26
CA ILE A 22 -2.14 -5.30 9.57
C ILE A 22 -1.52 -3.96 9.21
N ARG A 23 -0.25 -3.81 9.59
CA ARG A 23 0.56 -2.65 9.22
C ARG A 23 1.38 -3.00 7.98
N TYR A 24 1.15 -2.27 6.91
CA TYR A 24 1.96 -2.32 5.71
C TYR A 24 2.80 -1.05 5.60
N GLU A 25 4.01 -1.20 5.09
CA GLU A 25 4.88 -0.10 4.69
C GLU A 25 5.20 -0.23 3.21
N VAL A 26 4.98 0.83 2.45
CA VAL A 26 5.41 0.86 1.06
C VAL A 26 6.93 0.93 1.03
N VAL A 27 7.59 -0.06 0.42
CA VAL A 27 9.05 -0.09 0.30
C VAL A 27 9.52 0.31 -1.09
N SER A 28 8.68 0.11 -2.11
CA SER A 28 9.01 0.47 -3.50
C SER A 28 7.75 0.80 -4.30
N VAL A 29 7.87 1.80 -5.17
CA VAL A 29 6.85 2.16 -6.16
C VAL A 29 7.56 2.35 -7.49
N ARG A 30 7.20 1.56 -8.51
CA ARG A 30 7.75 1.69 -9.86
C ARG A 30 6.64 1.71 -10.90
N GLN A 31 6.78 2.60 -11.88
CA GLN A 31 5.86 2.65 -13.01
C GLN A 31 6.27 1.62 -14.07
N ILE A 32 5.32 0.76 -14.47
CA ILE A 32 5.48 -0.23 -15.53
C ILE A 32 4.41 0.05 -16.59
N GLY A 33 4.80 0.79 -17.63
CA GLY A 33 3.88 1.26 -18.66
C GLY A 33 2.79 2.17 -18.05
N GLN A 34 1.53 1.74 -18.15
CA GLN A 34 0.36 2.46 -17.61
C GLN A 34 -0.05 2.00 -16.19
N LYS A 35 0.75 1.13 -15.57
CA LYS A 35 0.51 0.59 -14.23
C LYS A 35 1.62 1.01 -13.27
N TYR A 36 1.33 0.92 -11.98
CA TYR A 36 2.29 1.03 -10.90
C TYR A 36 2.40 -0.32 -10.23
N GLU A 37 3.62 -0.82 -10.10
CA GLU A 37 3.93 -1.91 -9.19
C GLU A 37 4.33 -1.30 -7.86
N VAL A 38 3.65 -1.73 -6.80
CA VAL A 38 3.91 -1.30 -5.44
C VAL A 38 4.30 -2.51 -4.61
N THR A 39 5.44 -2.43 -3.94
CA THR A 39 5.90 -3.44 -2.99
C THR A 39 5.61 -2.94 -1.59
N PHE A 40 4.96 -3.80 -0.80
CA PHE A 40 4.62 -3.56 0.59
C PHE A 40 5.41 -4.52 1.48
N SER A 41 5.91 -4.03 2.60
CA SER A 41 6.48 -4.81 3.68
C SER A 41 5.48 -4.89 4.84
N SER A 42 5.34 -6.07 5.42
CA SER A 42 4.47 -6.35 6.56
C SER A 42 5.15 -7.37 7.48
N PRO A 43 4.63 -7.61 8.70
CA PRO A 43 5.11 -8.70 9.56
C PRO A 43 5.05 -10.10 8.91
N LEU A 44 4.21 -10.27 7.88
CA LEU A 44 4.06 -11.53 7.13
C LEU A 44 5.08 -11.66 5.98
N GLY A 45 5.88 -10.62 5.73
CA GLY A 45 6.84 -10.54 4.64
C GLY A 45 6.48 -9.45 3.63
N GLU A 46 7.22 -9.46 2.51
CA GLU A 46 7.06 -8.50 1.43
C GLU A 46 6.17 -9.07 0.31
N ALA A 47 5.28 -8.24 -0.21
CA ALA A 47 4.40 -8.58 -1.32
C ALA A 47 4.30 -7.43 -2.32
N SER A 48 4.27 -7.76 -3.61
CA SER A 48 4.11 -6.78 -4.69
C SER A 48 2.75 -6.89 -5.35
N ALA A 49 2.13 -5.75 -5.63
CA ALA A 49 0.86 -5.68 -6.35
C ALA A 49 0.91 -4.66 -7.50
N LEU A 50 0.19 -4.96 -8.58
CA LEU A 50 0.09 -4.11 -9.77
C LEU A 50 -1.24 -3.37 -9.79
N TYR A 51 -1.18 -2.06 -9.87
CA TYR A 51 -2.34 -1.18 -9.91
C TYR A 51 -2.37 -0.37 -11.21
N PRO A 52 -3.55 -0.13 -11.81
CA PRO A 52 -3.66 0.88 -12.86
C PRO A 52 -3.36 2.28 -12.31
N ALA A 53 -2.90 3.19 -13.16
CA ALA A 53 -2.49 4.55 -12.76
C ALA A 53 -3.57 5.37 -12.03
N ASN A 54 -4.85 5.05 -12.27
CA ASN A 54 -6.00 5.69 -11.63
C ASN A 54 -6.51 4.92 -10.40
N ALA A 55 -5.80 3.91 -9.91
CA ALA A 55 -6.20 3.15 -8.73
C ALA A 55 -6.09 3.99 -7.44
N PHE A 56 -6.90 3.62 -6.46
CA PHE A 56 -6.89 4.18 -5.12
C PHE A 56 -6.73 3.04 -4.11
N ILE A 57 -5.91 3.28 -3.08
CA ILE A 57 -5.82 2.43 -1.89
C ILE A 57 -6.55 3.15 -0.75
N ALA A 58 -7.47 2.44 -0.09
CA ALA A 58 -8.03 2.89 1.16
C ALA A 58 -6.93 2.79 2.23
N THR A 59 -6.47 3.93 2.72
CA THR A 59 -5.54 4.01 3.84
C THR A 59 -6.38 4.41 5.05
N ALA A 60 -6.48 3.57 6.07
CA ALA A 60 -6.92 4.06 7.36
C ALA A 60 -5.79 4.95 7.89
N GLU A 61 -6.02 6.26 7.95
CA GLU A 61 -5.14 7.16 8.70
C GLU A 61 -5.12 6.64 10.14
N ALA A 62 -3.94 6.26 10.61
CA ALA A 62 -3.72 6.02 12.03
C ALA A 62 -4.05 7.34 12.75
N VAL A 63 -5.18 7.37 13.45
CA VAL A 63 -5.56 8.52 14.26
C VAL A 63 -4.45 8.73 15.29
N ALA A 64 -3.84 9.92 15.27
CA ALA A 64 -2.75 10.33 16.14
C ALA A 64 -3.18 10.45 17.61
#